data_AF-A0A535PZU2-F1
#
_entry.id   AF-A0A535PZU2-F1
#
_cell.length_a   1.000
_cell.length_b   1.000
_cell.length_c   1.000
_cell.angle_alpha   90.00
_cell.angle_beta   90.00
_cell.angle_gamma   90.00
#
_symmetry.space_group_name_H-M   'P 1'
#
loop_
_entity.id
_entity.type
_entity.pdbx_description
1 polymer ?
#
loop_
_entity_poly.entity_id
_entity_poly.type
_entity_poly.pdbx_seq_one_letter_code
_entity_poly.pdbx_strand_id
1 'polypeptide(L)'
;MNMDPSANNQAHAHPDGEDHTGRQADTEVQSRPATVLPPPSDLVAEPGAGQVTMRWQPVVGAMGYFVHRSESAHGPFVRLDHGGMGDMLAVPGPLFADTTGIPGKRYWYAIASIFDVNVPPGELSAPVEASPGVENAHPLTLRVQARTAAGQLDPVWHMLGSEHLSQLFYGEGPGGSQIGAEFQEALSLARRELGATHIRAHAILDDEQGVYREVAGEASYDFTAIDRIYDRLLDLGLRPIVEVSFMPR
;
A
#
# COMPACT_ATOMS: atom_id res chain seq x y z
N MET A 1 -62.06 -8.99 14.99
CA MET A 1 -61.50 -8.55 13.69
C MET A 1 -60.04 -8.28 13.95
N ASN A 2 -59.21 -9.25 13.61
CA ASN A 2 -57.79 -9.30 13.97
C ASN A 2 -56.99 -8.33 13.10
N MET A 3 -56.01 -7.70 13.75
CA MET A 3 -54.91 -6.94 13.15
C MET A 3 -53.95 -7.90 12.44
N ASP A 4 -53.48 -7.50 11.27
CA ASP A 4 -52.33 -8.10 10.58
C ASP A 4 -51.41 -6.95 10.13
N PRO A 5 -50.16 -6.84 10.63
CA PRO A 5 -49.19 -5.86 10.17
C PRO A 5 -48.16 -6.55 9.27
N SER A 6 -48.41 -6.57 7.96
CA SER A 6 -47.40 -6.94 6.96
C SER A 6 -47.10 -5.74 6.07
N ALA A 7 -46.37 -4.75 6.61
CA ALA A 7 -45.66 -3.77 5.80
C ALA A 7 -44.32 -4.39 5.39
N ASN A 8 -44.27 -4.86 4.15
CA ASN A 8 -43.11 -5.44 3.50
C ASN A 8 -42.05 -4.34 3.31
N ASN A 9 -41.04 -4.31 4.19
CA ASN A 9 -39.89 -3.41 4.10
C ASN A 9 -38.92 -4.00 3.07
N GLN A 10 -39.05 -3.60 1.81
CA GLN A 10 -38.01 -3.87 0.81
C GLN A 10 -36.84 -2.94 1.09
N ALA A 11 -35.80 -3.49 1.72
CA ALA A 11 -34.49 -2.89 1.75
C ALA A 11 -33.97 -2.79 0.29
N HIS A 12 -34.03 -1.59 -0.27
CA HIS A 12 -33.25 -1.27 -1.45
C HIS A 12 -31.78 -1.18 -1.00
N ALA A 13 -31.06 -2.29 -1.14
CA ALA A 13 -29.60 -2.24 -1.23
C ALA A 13 -29.27 -1.37 -2.45
N HIS A 14 -28.70 -0.19 -2.23
CA HIS A 14 -28.13 0.62 -3.30
C HIS A 14 -27.01 -0.21 -3.95
N PRO A 15 -27.10 -0.53 -5.26
CA PRO A 15 -26.08 -1.30 -5.95
C PRO A 15 -24.83 -0.48 -6.35
N ASP A 16 -24.70 0.76 -5.87
CA ASP A 16 -23.70 1.71 -6.37
C ASP A 16 -22.36 1.71 -5.59
N GLY A 17 -22.23 0.86 -4.56
CA GLY A 17 -21.05 0.83 -3.68
C GLY A 17 -19.72 0.39 -4.31
N GLU A 18 -19.74 -0.09 -5.56
CA GLU A 18 -18.55 -0.53 -6.30
C GLU A 18 -18.19 0.37 -7.50
N ASP A 19 -19.02 1.37 -7.85
CA ASP A 19 -18.75 2.29 -8.99
C ASP A 19 -18.08 3.60 -8.55
N HIS A 20 -17.66 3.67 -7.28
CA HIS A 20 -17.02 4.86 -6.69
C HIS A 20 -15.56 4.61 -6.29
N THR A 21 -15.09 3.36 -6.38
CA THR A 21 -13.66 3.05 -6.35
C THR A 21 -13.04 3.50 -7.66
N GLY A 22 -12.61 4.77 -7.69
CA GLY A 22 -11.83 5.32 -8.79
C GLY A 22 -12.50 5.14 -10.14
N ARG A 23 -13.54 5.95 -10.43
CA ARG A 23 -13.67 6.41 -11.80
C ARG A 23 -12.33 7.06 -12.12
N GLN A 24 -11.51 6.36 -12.89
CA GLN A 24 -10.33 6.93 -13.51
C GLN A 24 -10.74 8.31 -13.99
N ALA A 25 -9.89 9.29 -13.73
CA ALA A 25 -9.96 10.54 -14.47
C ALA A 25 -9.77 10.18 -15.95
N ASP A 26 -10.85 9.76 -16.61
CA ASP A 26 -10.98 9.61 -18.06
C ASP A 26 -11.10 11.03 -18.64
N THR A 27 -10.07 11.83 -18.36
CA THR A 27 -9.69 12.94 -19.21
C THR A 27 -8.65 12.35 -20.15
N GLU A 28 -9.13 11.78 -21.24
CA GLU A 28 -8.39 11.48 -22.48
C GLU A 28 -6.87 11.39 -22.25
N VAL A 29 -6.44 10.33 -21.56
CA VAL A 29 -5.02 10.03 -21.43
C VAL A 29 -4.59 9.67 -22.85
N GLN A 30 -4.07 10.67 -23.57
CA GLN A 30 -3.13 10.42 -24.67
C GLN A 30 -2.22 9.32 -24.16
N SER A 31 -2.28 8.15 -24.81
CA SER A 31 -1.53 6.97 -24.44
C SER A 31 -0.04 7.35 -24.36
N ARG A 32 0.42 7.73 -23.16
CA ARG A 32 1.84 7.88 -22.89
C ARG A 32 2.40 6.49 -23.17
N PRO A 33 3.37 6.35 -24.09
CA PRO A 33 3.97 5.04 -24.34
C PRO A 33 4.43 4.50 -22.98
N ALA A 34 3.96 3.30 -22.64
CA ALA A 34 4.38 2.60 -21.43
C ALA A 34 5.91 2.71 -21.38
N THR A 35 6.42 3.44 -20.39
CA THR A 35 7.85 3.65 -20.29
C THR A 35 8.42 2.34 -19.76
N VAL A 36 8.73 1.42 -20.68
CA VAL A 36 9.39 0.17 -20.36
C VAL A 36 10.79 0.54 -19.89
N LEU A 37 11.01 0.38 -18.59
CA LEU A 37 12.29 0.69 -17.96
C LEU A 37 13.35 -0.36 -18.37
N PRO A 38 14.63 0.05 -18.48
CA PRO A 38 15.71 -0.88 -18.82
C PRO A 38 15.95 -1.86 -17.66
N PRO A 39 16.46 -3.08 -17.95
CA PRO A 39 16.84 -4.01 -16.89
C PRO A 39 17.91 -3.40 -15.97
N PRO A 40 17.88 -3.68 -14.65
CA PRO A 40 18.94 -3.27 -13.75
C PRO A 40 20.31 -3.85 -14.14
N SER A 41 21.37 -3.06 -13.98
CA SER A 41 22.75 -3.49 -14.21
C SER A 41 23.44 -3.92 -12.91
N ASP A 42 24.57 -4.60 -13.06
CA ASP A 42 25.47 -5.00 -11.97
C ASP A 42 24.76 -5.77 -10.85
N LEU A 43 23.84 -6.66 -11.24
CA LEU A 43 23.25 -7.61 -10.30
C LEU A 43 24.34 -8.51 -9.74
N VAL A 44 24.43 -8.57 -8.43
CA VAL A 44 25.30 -9.48 -7.67
C VAL A 44 24.42 -10.25 -6.69
N ALA A 45 24.67 -11.54 -6.53
CA ALA A 45 24.00 -12.39 -5.55
C ALA A 45 25.06 -13.06 -4.65
N GLU A 46 24.95 -12.79 -3.35
CA GLU A 46 25.88 -13.26 -2.33
C GLU A 46 25.20 -14.30 -1.43
N PRO A 47 25.76 -15.51 -1.30
CA PRO A 47 25.22 -16.53 -0.42
C PRO A 47 25.40 -16.14 1.05
N GLY A 48 24.36 -16.35 1.86
CA GLY A 48 24.38 -16.21 3.32
C GLY A 48 23.75 -17.43 4.00
N ALA A 49 23.82 -17.52 5.32
CA ALA A 49 23.24 -18.64 6.07
C ALA A 49 21.71 -18.74 5.83
N GLY A 50 21.29 -19.76 5.07
CA GLY A 50 19.89 -19.96 4.70
C GLY A 50 19.27 -18.91 3.76
N GLN A 51 20.07 -18.02 3.16
CA GLN A 51 19.54 -16.96 2.29
C GLN A 51 20.50 -16.58 1.14
N VAL A 52 20.00 -15.81 0.18
CA VAL A 52 20.80 -15.15 -0.87
C VAL A 52 20.51 -13.66 -0.83
N THR A 53 21.53 -12.84 -0.62
CA THR A 53 21.43 -11.37 -0.66
C THR A 53 21.79 -10.86 -2.04
N MET A 54 20.89 -10.10 -2.67
CA MET A 54 21.06 -9.52 -3.99
C MET A 54 21.18 -8.02 -3.93
N ARG A 55 22.07 -7.47 -4.77
CA ARG A 55 22.29 -6.03 -4.94
C ARG A 55 22.41 -5.70 -6.41
N TRP A 56 21.87 -4.56 -6.84
CA TRP A 56 21.96 -4.08 -8.23
C TRP A 56 22.04 -2.55 -8.27
N GLN A 57 22.29 -1.98 -9.45
CA GLN A 57 22.23 -0.52 -9.61
C GLN A 57 20.78 -0.03 -9.74
N PRO A 58 20.40 1.05 -9.04
CA PRO A 58 19.08 1.67 -9.19
C PRO A 58 18.83 2.12 -10.64
N VAL A 59 17.64 1.83 -11.15
CA VAL A 59 17.15 2.33 -12.43
C VAL A 59 16.39 3.64 -12.20
N VAL A 60 16.78 4.70 -12.91
CA VAL A 60 16.11 6.01 -12.81
C VAL A 60 14.66 5.87 -13.26
N GLY A 61 13.73 6.34 -12.42
CA GLY A 61 12.30 6.25 -12.69
C GLY A 61 11.65 4.93 -12.25
N ALA A 62 12.41 3.98 -11.71
CA ALA A 62 11.83 2.77 -11.12
C ALA A 62 11.13 3.10 -9.80
N MET A 63 9.86 2.71 -9.68
CA MET A 63 9.13 2.71 -8.41
C MET A 63 9.47 1.49 -7.55
N GLY A 64 10.07 0.46 -8.15
CA GLY A 64 10.53 -0.74 -7.48
C GLY A 64 11.07 -1.78 -8.45
N TYR A 65 11.20 -3.01 -7.97
CA TYR A 65 11.76 -4.12 -8.72
C TYR A 65 11.02 -5.42 -8.44
N PHE A 66 10.86 -6.27 -9.46
CA PHE A 66 10.48 -7.66 -9.26
C PHE A 66 11.71 -8.54 -9.28
N VAL A 67 11.88 -9.33 -8.22
CA VAL A 67 12.88 -10.37 -8.12
C VAL A 67 12.31 -11.65 -8.73
N HIS A 68 13.03 -12.25 -9.66
CA HIS A 68 12.67 -13.54 -10.23
C HIS A 68 13.72 -14.59 -9.91
N ARG A 69 13.27 -15.83 -9.76
CA ARG A 69 14.11 -16.99 -9.48
C ARG A 69 13.82 -18.12 -10.46
N SER A 70 14.84 -18.89 -10.81
CA SER A 70 14.74 -20.13 -11.56
C SER A 70 15.69 -21.19 -11.02
N GLU A 71 15.41 -22.45 -11.32
CA GLU A 71 16.33 -23.58 -11.09
C GLU A 71 17.21 -23.85 -12.32
N SER A 72 17.14 -23.00 -13.35
CA SER A 72 17.90 -23.09 -14.59
C SER A 72 18.38 -21.72 -15.04
N ALA A 73 19.60 -21.67 -15.61
CA ALA A 73 20.17 -20.44 -16.18
C ALA A 73 19.34 -19.84 -17.32
N HIS A 74 18.53 -20.67 -17.99
CA HIS A 74 17.71 -20.28 -19.14
C HIS A 74 16.22 -20.16 -18.79
N GLY A 75 15.88 -20.24 -17.50
CA GLY A 75 14.50 -20.18 -17.05
C GLY A 75 13.76 -21.51 -17.14
N PRO A 76 12.43 -21.50 -16.97
CA PRO A 76 11.60 -20.29 -16.80
C PRO A 76 11.91 -19.56 -15.49
N PHE A 77 11.92 -18.23 -15.54
CA PHE A 77 12.04 -17.38 -14.37
C PHE A 77 10.64 -17.08 -13.84
N VAL A 78 10.43 -17.32 -12.55
CA VAL A 78 9.16 -17.06 -11.87
C VAL A 78 9.39 -15.96 -10.86
N ARG A 79 8.40 -15.06 -10.71
CA ARG A 79 8.45 -14.01 -9.71
C ARG A 79 8.56 -14.64 -8.33
N LEU A 80 9.51 -14.16 -7.54
CA LEU A 80 9.78 -14.68 -6.22
C LEU A 80 8.68 -14.21 -5.26
N ASP A 81 7.94 -15.17 -4.72
CA ASP A 81 7.03 -14.93 -3.59
C ASP A 81 7.80 -15.06 -2.29
N HIS A 82 7.86 -13.97 -1.54
CA HIS A 82 8.56 -13.86 -0.26
C HIS A 82 7.61 -13.79 0.94
N GLY A 83 6.35 -14.21 0.78
CA GLY A 83 5.39 -14.36 1.88
C GLY A 83 5.04 -13.06 2.60
N GLY A 84 5.20 -11.91 1.93
CA GLY A 84 4.59 -10.66 2.40
C GLY A 84 3.07 -10.85 2.43
N MET A 85 2.38 -10.37 3.48
CA MET A 85 0.93 -10.49 3.58
C MET A 85 0.25 -9.73 2.42
N GLY A 86 0.01 -10.40 1.29
CA GLY A 86 -0.69 -9.87 0.10
C GLY A 86 0.10 -9.89 -1.22
N ASP A 87 -0.43 -9.20 -2.23
CA ASP A 87 0.04 -9.21 -3.63
C ASP A 87 1.28 -8.31 -3.91
N MET A 88 1.86 -7.68 -2.89
CA MET A 88 2.95 -6.73 -3.06
C MET A 88 4.31 -7.45 -3.11
N LEU A 89 4.59 -8.04 -4.28
CA LEU A 89 5.87 -8.73 -4.59
C LEU A 89 6.96 -7.79 -5.10
N ALA A 90 6.69 -6.48 -5.15
CA ALA A 90 7.64 -5.47 -5.57
C ALA A 90 8.56 -5.08 -4.41
N VAL A 91 9.86 -5.07 -4.67
CA VAL A 91 10.89 -4.61 -3.73
C VAL A 91 11.15 -3.12 -3.97
N PRO A 92 11.10 -2.27 -2.94
CA PRO A 92 11.19 -0.81 -3.11
C PRO A 92 12.61 -0.30 -3.40
N GLY A 93 13.63 -1.15 -3.25
CA GLY A 93 15.03 -0.73 -3.31
C GLY A 93 15.95 -1.75 -3.98
N PRO A 94 17.22 -1.36 -4.22
CA PRO A 94 18.20 -2.13 -4.97
C PRO A 94 18.88 -3.24 -4.14
N LEU A 95 18.25 -3.67 -3.05
CA LEU A 95 18.76 -4.65 -2.10
C LEU A 95 17.60 -5.55 -1.69
N PHE A 96 17.80 -6.86 -1.80
CA PHE A 96 16.82 -7.85 -1.39
C PHE A 96 17.51 -9.11 -0.86
N ALA A 97 16.94 -9.75 0.16
CA ALA A 97 17.41 -11.05 0.64
C ALA A 97 16.33 -12.12 0.42
N ASP A 98 16.60 -13.07 -0.48
CA ASP A 98 15.76 -14.26 -0.64
C ASP A 98 16.05 -15.25 0.49
N THR A 99 15.07 -15.39 1.39
CA THR A 99 15.09 -16.29 2.54
C THR A 99 14.20 -17.53 2.31
N THR A 100 13.62 -17.68 1.12
CA THR A 100 12.67 -18.76 0.80
C THR A 100 13.33 -19.96 0.13
N GLY A 101 14.59 -19.79 -0.32
CA GLY A 101 15.34 -20.83 -1.01
C GLY A 101 15.75 -21.97 -0.08
N ILE A 102 15.88 -23.18 -0.65
CA ILE A 102 16.39 -24.33 0.10
C ILE A 102 17.91 -24.20 0.28
N PRO A 103 18.45 -24.25 1.51
CA PRO A 103 19.89 -24.26 1.75
C PRO A 103 20.63 -25.31 0.91
N GLY A 104 21.68 -24.88 0.21
CA GLY A 104 22.49 -25.70 -0.68
C GLY A 104 21.91 -25.94 -2.07
N LYS A 105 20.64 -25.56 -2.32
CA LYS A 105 20.05 -25.66 -3.66
C LYS A 105 20.48 -24.47 -4.51
N ARG A 106 20.90 -24.77 -5.74
CA ARG A 106 21.32 -23.77 -6.73
C ARG A 106 20.11 -23.12 -7.39
N TYR A 107 20.18 -21.80 -7.53
CA TYR A 107 19.20 -20.99 -8.24
C TYR A 107 19.87 -19.95 -9.13
N TRP A 108 19.10 -19.45 -10.08
CA TRP A 108 19.42 -18.28 -10.90
C TRP A 108 18.44 -17.17 -10.58
N TYR A 109 18.95 -15.96 -10.40
CA TYR A 109 18.18 -14.78 -10.07
C TYR A 109 18.29 -13.73 -11.17
N ALA A 110 17.18 -13.09 -11.49
CA ALA A 110 17.13 -11.97 -12.43
C ALA A 110 16.13 -10.93 -11.93
N ILE A 111 16.43 -9.66 -12.15
CA ILE A 111 15.63 -8.53 -11.66
C ILE A 111 15.01 -7.80 -12.83
N ALA A 112 13.76 -7.38 -12.71
CA ALA A 112 13.11 -6.45 -13.63
C ALA A 112 12.69 -5.18 -12.89
N SER A 113 12.95 -4.02 -13.47
CA SER A 113 12.47 -2.72 -12.97
C SER A 113 10.99 -2.53 -13.27
N ILE A 114 10.27 -1.92 -12.33
CA ILE A 114 8.86 -1.53 -12.54
C ILE A 114 8.70 -0.02 -12.47
N PHE A 115 7.93 0.51 -13.42
CA PHE A 115 7.49 1.90 -13.40
C PHE A 115 6.15 2.03 -12.65
N ASP A 116 5.26 1.06 -12.83
CA ASP A 116 3.94 0.98 -12.19
C ASP A 116 3.61 -0.51 -11.96
N VAL A 117 2.84 -0.83 -10.92
CA VAL A 117 2.48 -2.22 -10.59
C VAL A 117 1.47 -2.84 -11.58
N ASN A 118 0.69 -2.00 -12.27
CA ASN A 118 -0.33 -2.40 -13.25
C ASN A 118 0.20 -2.45 -14.69
N VAL A 119 1.44 -2.01 -14.91
CA VAL A 119 2.11 -2.06 -16.22
C VAL A 119 3.08 -3.26 -16.24
N PRO A 120 3.25 -3.94 -17.38
CA PRO A 120 4.24 -5.00 -17.49
C PRO A 120 5.64 -4.50 -17.07
N PRO A 121 6.41 -5.32 -16.32
CA PRO A 121 7.76 -4.93 -15.93
C PRO A 121 8.68 -4.79 -17.16
N GLY A 122 9.82 -4.12 -16.94
CA GLY A 122 10.92 -4.13 -17.90
C GLY A 122 11.48 -5.54 -18.17
N GLU A 123 12.42 -5.62 -19.11
CA GLU A 123 13.14 -6.87 -19.36
C GLU A 123 13.89 -7.35 -18.11
N LEU A 124 14.14 -8.66 -18.02
CA LEU A 124 14.97 -9.24 -16.97
C LEU A 124 16.44 -8.86 -17.19
N SER A 125 17.13 -8.56 -16.10
CA SER A 125 18.59 -8.46 -16.08
C SER A 125 19.25 -9.78 -16.50
N ALA A 126 20.55 -9.71 -16.81
CA ALA A 126 21.35 -10.92 -16.93
C ALA A 126 21.24 -11.75 -15.64
N PRO A 127 20.99 -13.07 -15.73
CA PRO A 127 20.79 -13.88 -14.55
C PRO A 127 22.12 -14.15 -13.85
N VAL A 128 22.08 -14.13 -12.52
CA VAL A 128 23.22 -14.52 -11.67
C VAL A 128 22.93 -15.79 -10.91
N GLU A 129 23.94 -16.64 -10.78
CA GLU A 129 23.83 -17.88 -10.02
C GLU A 129 24.16 -17.64 -8.55
N ALA A 130 23.34 -18.18 -7.65
CA ALA A 130 23.64 -18.25 -6.23
C ALA A 130 22.93 -19.45 -5.58
N SER A 131 23.39 -19.83 -4.39
CA SER A 131 22.75 -20.86 -3.56
C SER A 131 22.67 -20.35 -2.13
N PRO A 132 21.53 -20.48 -1.42
CA PRO A 132 21.49 -20.18 -0.01
C PRO A 132 22.51 -21.06 0.74
N GLY A 133 23.28 -20.49 1.65
CA GLY A 133 24.31 -21.21 2.37
C GLY A 133 23.73 -22.32 3.25
N VAL A 134 24.37 -23.50 3.24
CA VAL A 134 24.05 -24.64 4.12
C VAL A 134 24.55 -24.45 5.55
N GLU A 135 25.40 -23.45 5.77
CA GLU A 135 25.96 -23.17 7.07
C GLU A 135 24.86 -22.71 8.03
N ASN A 136 24.87 -23.28 9.23
CA ASN A 136 24.03 -22.79 10.32
C ASN A 136 24.41 -21.34 10.61
N ALA A 137 23.41 -20.47 10.80
CA ALA A 137 23.64 -19.10 11.23
C ALA A 137 24.56 -19.11 12.45
N HIS A 138 25.69 -18.42 12.35
CA HIS A 138 26.57 -18.24 13.49
C HIS A 138 25.84 -17.42 14.57
N PRO A 139 26.08 -17.68 15.87
CA PRO A 139 25.51 -16.86 16.93
C PRO A 139 25.90 -15.39 16.76
N LEU A 140 24.92 -14.53 16.45
CA LEU A 140 25.10 -13.08 16.49
C LEU A 140 25.04 -12.63 17.95
N THR A 141 26.18 -12.20 18.49
CA THR A 141 26.22 -11.59 19.84
C THR A 141 26.01 -10.08 19.72
N LEU A 142 24.80 -9.61 20.04
CA LEU A 142 24.51 -8.19 20.18
C LEU A 142 24.82 -7.71 21.60
N ARG A 143 25.63 -6.66 21.75
CA ARG A 143 25.88 -6.00 23.04
C ARG A 143 25.19 -4.64 23.05
N VAL A 144 24.19 -4.48 23.91
CA VAL A 144 23.47 -3.20 24.08
C VAL A 144 24.02 -2.47 25.30
N GLN A 145 24.59 -1.28 25.10
CA GLN A 145 25.04 -0.41 26.19
C GLN A 145 23.94 0.58 26.57
N ALA A 146 23.00 0.16 27.43
CA ALA A 146 21.83 0.96 27.80
C ALA A 146 22.13 2.29 28.52
N ARG A 147 23.38 2.52 28.96
CA ARG A 147 23.80 3.76 29.65
C ARG A 147 24.30 4.85 28.70
N THR A 148 24.43 4.56 27.42
CA THR A 148 24.96 5.49 26.41
C THR A 148 23.89 5.71 25.36
N ALA A 149 23.38 6.94 25.24
CA ALA A 149 22.46 7.30 24.16
C ALA A 149 23.24 7.41 22.84
N ALA A 150 22.78 6.73 21.79
CA ALA A 150 23.35 6.81 20.44
C ALA A 150 22.73 7.94 19.59
N GLY A 151 21.68 8.59 20.10
CA GLY A 151 20.90 9.60 19.39
C GLY A 151 19.40 9.42 19.65
N GLN A 152 18.59 10.27 19.01
CA GLN A 152 17.15 10.12 18.95
C GLN A 152 16.77 9.35 17.69
N LEU A 153 15.89 8.36 17.83
CA LEU A 153 15.28 7.71 16.69
C LEU A 153 14.11 8.58 16.23
N ASP A 154 14.12 8.99 14.97
CA ASP A 154 12.98 9.65 14.35
C ASP A 154 12.04 8.58 13.76
N PRO A 155 10.85 8.36 14.35
CA PRO A 155 9.94 7.33 13.87
C PRO A 155 9.34 7.75 12.55
N VAL A 156 9.75 7.12 11.45
CA VAL A 156 9.20 7.40 10.10
C VAL A 156 7.76 6.88 9.92
N TRP A 157 7.26 6.08 10.86
CA TRP A 157 5.92 5.47 10.86
C TRP A 157 4.87 6.30 11.63
N HIS A 158 5.07 7.61 11.73
CA HIS A 158 4.16 8.50 12.47
C HIS A 158 2.90 8.92 11.66
N MET A 159 2.76 8.44 10.42
CA MET A 159 1.69 8.81 9.48
C MET A 159 1.00 7.56 8.93
N LEU A 160 -0.33 7.62 8.82
CA LEU A 160 -1.20 6.57 8.29
C LEU A 160 -1.76 6.96 6.92
N GLY A 161 -1.90 6.00 6.02
CA GLY A 161 -2.71 6.11 4.82
C GLY A 161 -4.12 5.56 5.04
N SER A 162 -5.11 6.14 4.37
CA SER A 162 -6.48 5.62 4.29
C SER A 162 -7.09 6.00 2.94
N GLU A 163 -8.15 5.31 2.51
CA GLU A 163 -8.89 5.65 1.30
C GLU A 163 -9.68 6.95 1.50
N HIS A 164 -10.81 6.90 2.24
CA HIS A 164 -11.69 8.06 2.45
C HIS A 164 -11.98 8.25 3.95
N LEU A 165 -11.88 9.49 4.45
CA LEU A 165 -12.14 9.78 5.87
C LEU A 165 -13.63 9.79 6.23
N SER A 166 -14.51 9.95 5.24
CA SER A 166 -15.98 9.85 5.40
C SER A 166 -16.42 8.49 5.93
N GLN A 167 -15.62 7.44 5.73
CA GLN A 167 -15.87 6.10 6.26
C GLN A 167 -16.08 6.08 7.77
N LEU A 168 -15.55 7.06 8.52
CA LEU A 168 -15.81 7.25 9.95
C LEU A 168 -17.30 7.37 10.29
N PHE A 169 -18.13 7.76 9.33
CA PHE A 169 -19.56 7.97 9.48
C PHE A 169 -20.41 6.98 8.69
N TYR A 170 -19.79 5.95 8.10
CA TYR A 170 -20.53 4.89 7.43
C TYR A 170 -21.16 3.94 8.46
N GLY A 171 -22.35 3.45 8.12
CA GLY A 171 -23.10 2.51 8.93
C GLY A 171 -22.68 1.05 8.72
N GLU A 172 -23.67 0.16 8.75
CA GLU A 172 -23.46 -1.27 8.52
C GLU A 172 -23.07 -1.55 7.05
N GLY A 173 -21.96 -2.27 6.88
CA GLY A 173 -21.43 -2.72 5.60
C GLY A 173 -21.77 -4.18 5.27
N PRO A 174 -21.25 -4.68 4.13
CA PRO A 174 -21.47 -6.06 3.72
C PRO A 174 -21.10 -7.07 4.82
N GLY A 175 -21.98 -8.04 5.07
CA GLY A 175 -21.76 -9.07 6.09
C GLY A 175 -21.95 -8.60 7.54
N GLY A 176 -22.54 -7.41 7.75
CA GLY A 176 -22.85 -6.89 9.09
C GLY A 176 -21.72 -6.11 9.76
N SER A 177 -20.65 -5.80 9.01
CA SER A 177 -19.51 -5.02 9.51
C SER A 177 -19.96 -3.61 9.91
N GLN A 178 -19.38 -3.07 10.98
CA GLN A 178 -19.69 -1.70 11.42
C GLN A 178 -18.58 -0.76 10.95
N ILE A 179 -18.63 -0.38 9.66
CA ILE A 179 -17.50 0.26 8.95
C ILE A 179 -16.92 1.44 9.75
N GLY A 180 -17.75 2.42 10.15
CA GLY A 180 -17.25 3.59 10.86
C GLY A 180 -16.68 3.27 12.25
N ALA A 181 -17.29 2.32 12.97
CA ALA A 181 -16.84 1.93 14.30
C ALA A 181 -15.50 1.16 14.24
N GLU A 182 -15.40 0.19 13.33
CA GLU A 182 -14.19 -0.60 13.11
C GLU A 182 -13.04 0.28 12.59
N PHE A 183 -13.32 1.19 11.65
CA PHE A 183 -12.32 2.11 11.15
C PHE A 183 -11.79 3.03 12.25
N GLN A 184 -12.68 3.59 13.07
CA GLN A 184 -12.27 4.41 14.21
C GLN A 184 -11.47 3.62 15.25
N GLU A 185 -11.82 2.36 15.51
CA GLU A 185 -11.05 1.49 16.40
C GLU A 185 -9.63 1.27 15.84
N ALA A 186 -9.50 1.02 14.53
CA ALA A 186 -8.21 0.90 13.87
C ALA A 186 -7.36 2.17 13.99
N LEU A 187 -7.96 3.36 13.80
CA LEU A 187 -7.27 4.64 13.99
C LEU A 187 -6.83 4.84 15.44
N SER A 188 -7.68 4.46 16.40
CA SER A 188 -7.38 4.54 17.84
C SER A 188 -6.21 3.62 18.20
N LEU A 189 -6.19 2.41 17.64
CA LEU A 189 -5.12 1.43 17.83
C LEU A 189 -3.80 1.97 17.27
N ALA A 190 -3.81 2.48 16.04
CA ALA A 190 -2.63 3.04 15.41
C ALA A 190 -2.08 4.25 16.17
N ARG A 191 -2.96 5.12 16.70
CA ARG A 191 -2.55 6.21 17.58
C ARG A 191 -1.90 5.69 18.87
N ARG A 192 -2.54 4.74 19.55
CA ARG A 192 -2.14 4.25 20.87
C ARG A 192 -0.87 3.40 20.84
N GLU A 193 -0.74 2.53 19.84
CA GLU A 193 0.27 1.47 19.82
C GLU A 193 1.43 1.77 18.88
N LEU A 194 1.19 2.49 17.78
CA LEU A 194 2.24 2.88 16.84
C LEU A 194 2.71 4.33 17.04
N GLY A 195 1.99 5.12 17.85
CA GLY A 195 2.29 6.53 18.07
C GLY A 195 1.98 7.40 16.85
N ALA A 196 1.10 6.93 15.95
CA ALA A 196 0.70 7.69 14.77
C ALA A 196 0.16 9.07 15.17
N THR A 197 0.54 10.12 14.45
CA THR A 197 0.16 11.51 14.73
C THR A 197 -0.61 12.14 13.57
N HIS A 198 -0.48 11.56 12.38
CA HIS A 198 -1.06 12.10 11.15
C HIS A 198 -1.75 11.01 10.34
N ILE A 199 -2.73 11.42 9.55
CA ILE A 199 -3.41 10.56 8.57
C ILE A 199 -3.58 11.31 7.26
N ARG A 200 -3.26 10.65 6.14
CA ARG A 200 -3.48 11.13 4.78
C ARG A 200 -4.52 10.23 4.13
N ALA A 201 -5.50 10.83 3.48
CA ALA A 201 -6.53 10.11 2.74
C ALA A 201 -6.92 10.89 1.48
N HIS A 202 -7.57 10.20 0.56
CA HIS A 202 -8.09 10.74 -0.68
C HIS A 202 -9.46 11.42 -0.45
N ALA A 203 -9.91 12.15 -1.47
CA ALA A 203 -11.34 12.47 -1.67
C ALA A 203 -12.00 13.39 -0.61
N ILE A 204 -11.24 14.30 0.02
CA ILE A 204 -11.82 15.25 0.97
C ILE A 204 -12.82 16.24 0.35
N LEU A 205 -12.71 16.52 -0.95
CA LEU A 205 -13.61 17.39 -1.71
C LEU A 205 -14.59 16.60 -2.60
N ASP A 206 -14.68 15.29 -2.45
CA ASP A 206 -15.63 14.48 -3.22
C ASP A 206 -17.08 14.91 -2.97
N ASP A 207 -17.94 14.71 -3.97
CA ASP A 207 -19.34 15.12 -3.95
C ASP A 207 -20.11 14.53 -2.74
N GLU A 208 -19.66 13.38 -2.20
CA GLU A 208 -20.25 12.79 -0.99
C GLU A 208 -20.20 13.72 0.23
N GLN A 209 -19.21 14.64 0.30
CA GLN A 209 -19.10 15.60 1.39
C GLN A 209 -20.00 16.82 1.18
N GLY A 210 -20.49 17.04 -0.04
CA GLY A 210 -21.38 18.15 -0.38
C GLY A 210 -20.73 19.54 -0.32
N VAL A 211 -19.40 19.62 -0.45
CA VAL A 211 -18.64 20.87 -0.25
C VAL A 211 -18.95 21.94 -1.27
N TYR A 212 -19.20 21.57 -2.52
CA TYR A 212 -19.48 22.51 -3.61
C TYR A 212 -20.80 22.18 -4.27
N ARG A 213 -21.58 23.22 -4.58
CA ARG A 213 -22.77 23.15 -5.44
C ARG A 213 -22.95 24.48 -6.17
N GLU A 214 -23.58 24.46 -7.34
CA GLU A 214 -24.06 25.67 -8.01
C GLU A 214 -25.52 25.92 -7.68
N VAL A 215 -25.83 27.13 -7.19
CA VAL A 215 -27.19 27.58 -6.89
C VAL A 215 -27.47 28.83 -7.71
N ALA A 216 -28.40 28.74 -8.67
CA ALA A 216 -28.72 29.82 -9.59
C ALA A 216 -27.51 30.39 -10.38
N GLY A 217 -26.53 29.53 -10.70
CA GLY A 217 -25.32 29.90 -11.44
C GLY A 217 -24.21 30.50 -10.58
N GLU A 218 -24.40 30.54 -9.25
CA GLU A 218 -23.39 31.01 -8.30
C GLU A 218 -22.87 29.86 -7.45
N ALA A 219 -21.58 29.89 -7.12
CA ALA A 219 -20.94 28.89 -6.28
C ALA A 219 -21.43 28.98 -4.82
N SER A 220 -21.83 27.85 -4.25
CA SER A 220 -22.23 27.69 -2.85
C SER A 220 -21.35 26.62 -2.18
N TYR A 221 -20.86 26.91 -0.97
CA TYR A 221 -19.95 26.03 -0.24
C TYR A 221 -20.50 25.61 1.13
N ASP A 222 -20.41 24.32 1.47
CA ASP A 222 -20.81 23.77 2.77
C ASP A 222 -19.74 22.85 3.34
N PHE A 223 -19.04 23.29 4.40
CA PHE A 223 -17.94 22.55 5.01
C PHE A 223 -18.37 21.66 6.18
N THR A 224 -19.67 21.55 6.48
CA THR A 224 -20.18 20.84 7.67
C THR A 224 -19.69 19.38 7.75
N ALA A 225 -19.64 18.67 6.62
CA ALA A 225 -19.16 17.29 6.58
C ALA A 225 -17.65 17.19 6.88
N ILE A 226 -16.84 18.08 6.29
CA ILE A 226 -15.40 18.16 6.52
C ILE A 226 -15.11 18.50 7.97
N ASP A 227 -15.81 19.48 8.54
CA ASP A 227 -15.65 19.89 9.94
C ASP A 227 -15.86 18.69 10.87
N ARG A 228 -16.96 17.94 10.66
CA ARG A 228 -17.26 16.73 11.45
C ARG A 228 -16.17 15.65 11.31
N ILE A 229 -15.60 15.47 10.11
CA ILE A 229 -14.50 14.53 9.88
C ILE A 229 -13.25 14.97 10.66
N TYR A 230 -12.86 16.23 10.54
CA TYR A 230 -11.65 16.74 11.17
C TYR A 230 -11.77 16.81 12.69
N ASP A 231 -12.93 17.20 13.22
CA ASP A 231 -13.20 17.15 14.66
C ASP A 231 -13.01 15.72 15.19
N ARG A 232 -13.57 14.72 14.48
CA ARG A 232 -13.41 13.31 14.87
C ARG A 232 -11.96 12.84 14.86
N LEU A 233 -11.17 13.28 13.88
CA LEU A 233 -9.72 12.95 13.82
C LEU A 233 -8.94 13.62 14.95
N LEU A 234 -9.21 14.89 15.21
CA LEU A 234 -8.54 15.65 16.26
C LEU A 234 -8.86 15.07 17.65
N ASP A 235 -10.09 14.62 17.88
CA ASP A 235 -10.50 13.90 19.09
C ASP A 235 -9.73 12.58 19.28
N LEU A 236 -9.41 11.90 18.18
CA LEU A 236 -8.55 10.71 18.19
C LEU A 236 -7.06 11.05 18.32
N GLY A 237 -6.69 12.33 18.38
CA GLY A 237 -5.31 12.79 18.47
C GLY A 237 -4.53 12.64 17.15
N LEU A 238 -5.23 12.59 16.01
CA LEU A 238 -4.67 12.53 14.67
C LEU A 238 -4.89 13.85 13.94
N ARG A 239 -3.89 14.29 13.18
CA ARG A 239 -3.98 15.49 12.32
C ARG A 239 -4.08 15.08 10.84
N PRO A 240 -4.97 15.70 10.06
CA PRO A 240 -5.04 15.41 8.63
C PRO A 240 -3.82 15.99 7.91
N ILE A 241 -3.20 15.18 7.05
CA ILE A 241 -2.41 15.68 5.91
C ILE A 241 -3.39 15.78 4.76
N VAL A 242 -3.80 17.01 4.46
CA VAL A 242 -4.88 17.28 3.52
C VAL A 242 -4.41 17.04 2.09
N GLU A 243 -4.96 16.02 1.46
CA GLU A 243 -4.93 15.89 0.01
C GLU A 243 -6.13 16.63 -0.57
N VAL A 244 -5.88 17.59 -1.45
CA VAL A 244 -6.92 18.35 -2.12
C VAL A 244 -7.42 17.56 -3.33
N SER A 245 -8.34 16.63 -3.10
CA SER A 245 -8.91 15.73 -4.12
C SER A 245 -10.28 15.21 -3.70
N PHE A 246 -11.07 14.58 -4.58
CA PHE A 246 -11.04 14.81 -6.02
C PHE A 246 -11.78 16.13 -6.32
N MET A 247 -12.01 16.48 -7.57
CA MET A 247 -12.72 17.73 -7.87
C MET A 247 -14.25 17.48 -7.81
N PRO A 248 -15.00 18.27 -7.04
CA PRO A 248 -16.46 18.23 -7.05
C PRO A 248 -17.03 18.54 -8.45
N ARG A 249 -18.25 18.07 -8.72
CA ARG A 249 -18.96 18.31 -9.99
C ARG A 249 -19.86 19.54 -9.97
#